data_AF-A0A6C1KQL1-F1
#
_entry.id   AF-A0A6C1KQL1-F1
#
_cell.length_a   1.000
_cell.length_b   1.000
_cell.length_c   1.000
_cell.angle_alpha   90.00
_cell.angle_beta   90.00
_cell.angle_gamma   90.00
#
_symmetry.space_group_name_H-M   'P 1'
#
loop_
_entity.id
_entity.type
_entity.pdbx_description
1 polymer ?
#
loop_
_entity_poly.entity_id
_entity_poly.type
_entity_poly.pdbx_seq_one_letter_code
_entity_poly.pdbx_strand_id
1 'polypeptide(L)'
;MPFLVRFLLRHAAIGVGVAAVFVALLAAFDVAHLGTLFATSSDGPLALVVLTLALGVTFGSVQMGFAVMLMSDKDEPPRGRRIRLTRLVPRLARVHAGR
;
A
#
# COMPACT_ATOMS: atom_id res chain seq x y z
N MET A 1 1.43 -6.17 20.94
CA MET A 1 2.14 -6.01 19.64
C MET A 1 2.25 -4.51 19.32
N PRO A 2 3.39 -4.03 18.78
CA PRO A 2 3.56 -2.64 18.36
C PRO A 2 2.47 -2.18 17.37
N PHE A 3 2.12 -0.89 17.40
CA PHE A 3 1.01 -0.33 16.61
C PHE A 3 1.15 -0.63 15.10
N LEU A 4 2.34 -0.37 14.55
CA LEU A 4 2.65 -0.56 13.12
C LEU A 4 2.49 -2.02 12.68
N VAL A 5 2.92 -2.97 13.51
CA VAL A 5 2.79 -4.41 13.21
C VAL A 5 1.31 -4.81 13.13
N ARG A 6 0.51 -4.37 14.11
CA ARG A 6 -0.95 -4.64 14.11
C ARG A 6 -1.64 -3.97 12.92
N PHE A 7 -1.24 -2.74 12.59
CA PHE A 7 -1.76 -2.01 11.44
C PHE A 7 -1.47 -2.77 10.14
N LEU A 8 -0.23 -3.21 9.94
CA LEU A 8 0.20 -3.92 8.75
C LEU A 8 -0.50 -5.27 8.62
N LEU A 9 -0.55 -6.06 9.69
CA LEU A 9 -1.22 -7.37 9.70
C LEU A 9 -2.72 -7.27 9.39
N ARG A 10 -3.39 -6.22 9.86
CA ARG A 10 -4.82 -6.00 9.53
C ARG A 10 -5.01 -5.77 8.03
N HIS A 11 -4.17 -4.95 7.40
CA HIS A 11 -4.25 -4.69 5.96
C HIS A 11 -3.79 -5.88 5.12
N ALA A 12 -2.79 -6.64 5.60
CA ALA A 12 -2.41 -7.91 5.01
C ALA A 12 -3.59 -8.89 4.96
N ALA A 13 -4.28 -9.06 6.10
CA ALA A 13 -5.45 -9.94 6.19
C ALA A 13 -6.59 -9.49 5.27
N ILE A 14 -6.82 -8.17 5.14
CA ILE A 14 -7.79 -7.63 4.17
C ILE A 14 -7.40 -8.01 2.73
N GLY A 15 -6.13 -7.81 2.34
CA GLY A 15 -5.66 -8.17 1.01
C GLY A 15 -5.77 -9.67 0.71
N VAL A 16 -5.45 -10.53 1.69
CA VAL A 16 -5.64 -11.98 1.57
C VAL A 16 -7.12 -12.34 1.43
N GLY A 17 -8.01 -11.68 2.19
CA GLY A 17 -9.46 -11.87 2.04
C GLY A 17 -9.96 -11.50 0.65
N VAL A 18 -9.47 -10.40 0.10
CA VAL A 18 -9.79 -9.98 -1.29
C VAL A 18 -9.26 -11.01 -2.30
N ALA A 19 -8.04 -11.53 -2.12
CA ALA A 19 -7.50 -12.57 -2.98
C ALA A 19 -8.32 -13.87 -2.95
N ALA A 20 -8.81 -14.29 -1.78
CA ALA A 20 -9.65 -15.47 -1.64
C ALA A 20 -10.97 -15.29 -2.41
N VAL A 21 -11.61 -14.12 -2.30
CA VAL A 21 -12.81 -13.78 -3.09
C VAL A 21 -12.47 -13.78 -4.58
N PHE A 22 -11.36 -13.18 -4.99
CA PHE A 22 -10.95 -13.15 -6.40
C PHE A 22 -10.71 -14.55 -6.97
N VAL A 23 -10.02 -15.43 -6.25
CA VAL A 23 -9.84 -16.84 -6.66
C VAL A 23 -11.17 -17.58 -6.73
N ALA A 24 -12.08 -17.36 -5.76
CA ALA A 24 -13.40 -17.95 -5.81
C ALA A 24 -14.18 -17.50 -7.05
N LEU A 25 -14.07 -16.24 -7.46
CA LEU A 25 -14.66 -15.75 -8.70
C LEU A 25 -14.01 -16.38 -9.93
N LEU A 26 -12.68 -16.52 -9.98
CA LEU A 26 -12.00 -17.20 -11.09
C LEU A 26 -12.48 -18.65 -11.24
N ALA A 27 -12.63 -19.37 -10.13
CA ALA A 27 -13.13 -20.73 -10.12
C ALA A 27 -14.63 -20.80 -10.50
N ALA A 28 -15.46 -19.89 -9.96
CA ALA A 28 -16.89 -19.86 -10.23
C ALA A 28 -17.24 -19.53 -11.69
N PHE A 29 -16.47 -18.64 -12.32
CA PHE A 29 -16.62 -18.32 -13.75
C PHE A 29 -15.83 -19.25 -14.67
N ASP A 30 -15.18 -20.27 -14.11
CA ASP A 30 -14.32 -21.22 -14.81
C ASP A 30 -13.31 -20.56 -15.76
N VAL A 31 -12.70 -19.46 -15.28
CA VAL A 31 -11.72 -18.70 -16.08
C VAL A 31 -10.55 -19.61 -16.43
N ALA A 32 -10.28 -19.76 -17.72
CA ALA A 32 -9.27 -20.70 -18.23
C ALA A 32 -9.44 -22.15 -17.76
N HIS A 33 -10.68 -22.58 -17.49
CA HIS A 33 -11.01 -23.92 -16.98
C HIS A 33 -10.48 -24.23 -15.56
N LEU A 34 -10.17 -23.21 -14.75
CA LEU A 34 -9.64 -23.40 -13.39
C LEU A 34 -10.64 -24.05 -12.44
N GLY A 35 -11.93 -23.69 -12.52
CA GLY A 35 -12.97 -24.27 -11.66
C GLY A 35 -13.14 -25.75 -11.95
N THR A 36 -13.20 -26.10 -13.24
CA THR A 36 -13.23 -27.48 -13.71
C THR A 36 -11.98 -28.25 -13.27
N LEU A 37 -10.79 -27.63 -13.37
CA LEU A 37 -9.53 -28.23 -12.92
C LEU A 37 -9.54 -28.54 -11.42
N PHE A 38 -10.01 -27.61 -10.60
CA PHE A 38 -10.08 -27.81 -9.15
C PHE A 38 -11.08 -28.89 -8.74
N ALA A 39 -12.17 -29.05 -9.49
CA ALA A 39 -13.20 -30.04 -9.19
C ALA A 39 -12.85 -31.46 -9.66
N THR A 40 -12.05 -31.60 -10.74
CA THR A 40 -11.80 -32.89 -11.40
C THR A 40 -10.45 -33.50 -11.06
N SER A 41 -9.47 -32.69 -10.62
CA SER A 41 -8.13 -33.15 -10.27
C SER A 41 -8.04 -33.56 -8.79
N SER A 42 -7.30 -34.64 -8.51
CA SER A 42 -6.93 -35.02 -7.13
C SER A 42 -6.14 -33.92 -6.42
N ASP A 43 -5.40 -33.11 -7.19
CA ASP A 43 -4.58 -32.01 -6.69
C ASP A 43 -5.34 -30.68 -6.62
N GLY A 44 -6.64 -30.67 -6.96
CA GLY A 44 -7.49 -29.48 -6.97
C GLY A 44 -7.43 -28.65 -5.67
N PRO A 45 -7.54 -29.27 -4.48
CA PRO A 45 -7.41 -28.56 -3.21
C PRO A 45 -6.02 -27.93 -3.00
N LEU A 46 -4.96 -28.61 -3.42
CA LEU A 46 -3.59 -28.09 -3.33
C LEU A 46 -3.43 -26.88 -4.26
N ALA A 47 -3.90 -26.99 -5.51
CA ALA A 47 -3.85 -25.91 -6.48
C ALA A 47 -4.64 -24.68 -5.99
N LEU A 48 -5.83 -24.88 -5.40
CA LEU A 48 -6.61 -23.82 -4.80
C LEU A 48 -5.82 -23.10 -3.69
N VAL A 49 -5.23 -23.85 -2.75
CA VAL A 49 -4.44 -23.29 -1.65
C VAL A 49 -3.22 -22.53 -2.17
N VAL A 50 -2.45 -23.12 -3.10
CA VAL A 50 -1.25 -22.49 -3.65
C VAL A 50 -1.60 -21.22 -4.42
N LEU A 51 -2.64 -21.24 -5.25
CA LEU A 51 -3.10 -20.08 -6.00
C LEU A 51 -3.59 -18.97 -5.05
N THR A 52 -4.43 -19.31 -4.07
CA THR A 52 -4.93 -18.35 -3.08
C THR A 52 -3.80 -17.77 -2.24
N LEU A 53 -2.77 -18.55 -1.88
CA LEU A 53 -1.62 -18.02 -1.15
C LEU A 53 -0.75 -17.10 -2.01
N ALA A 54 -0.46 -17.49 -3.26
CA ALA A 54 0.34 -16.68 -4.17
C ALA A 54 -0.33 -15.31 -4.45
N LEU A 55 -1.63 -15.33 -4.77
CA LEU A 55 -2.40 -14.11 -4.93
C LEU A 55 -2.60 -13.40 -3.58
N GLY A 56 -2.80 -14.14 -2.49
CA GLY A 56 -2.95 -13.58 -1.14
C GLY A 56 -1.75 -12.73 -0.72
N VAL A 57 -0.53 -13.19 -0.97
CA VAL A 57 0.69 -12.40 -0.73
C VAL A 57 0.73 -11.17 -1.64
N THR A 58 0.30 -11.30 -2.89
CA THR A 58 0.30 -10.21 -3.88
C THR A 58 -0.68 -9.10 -3.48
N PHE A 59 -1.97 -9.44 -3.28
CA PHE A 59 -3.00 -8.51 -2.83
C PHE A 59 -2.73 -7.98 -1.42
N GLY A 60 -2.22 -8.83 -0.52
CA GLY A 60 -1.76 -8.43 0.80
C GLY A 60 -0.71 -7.33 0.73
N SER A 61 0.31 -7.49 -0.12
CA SER A 61 1.39 -6.52 -0.30
C SER A 61 0.87 -5.18 -0.85
N VAL A 62 0.00 -5.23 -1.87
CA VAL A 62 -0.64 -4.02 -2.43
C VAL A 62 -1.49 -3.31 -1.38
N GLN A 63 -2.31 -4.05 -0.62
CA GLN A 63 -3.19 -3.47 0.40
C GLN A 63 -2.40 -2.85 1.55
N MET A 64 -1.30 -3.49 1.96
CA MET A 64 -0.37 -2.94 2.94
C MET A 64 0.27 -1.63 2.43
N GLY A 65 0.78 -1.62 1.19
CA GLY A 65 1.37 -0.43 0.58
C GLY A 65 0.36 0.72 0.45
N PHE A 66 -0.85 0.42 -0.01
CA PHE A 66 -1.95 1.38 -0.08
C PHE A 66 -2.27 2.00 1.29
N ALA A 67 -2.35 1.17 2.33
CA ALA A 67 -2.64 1.63 3.68
C ALA A 67 -1.53 2.54 4.25
N VAL A 68 -0.27 2.21 3.95
CA VAL A 68 0.88 3.05 4.31
C VAL A 68 0.83 4.39 3.58
N MET A 69 0.54 4.40 2.28
CA MET A 69 0.39 5.64 1.50
C MET A 69 -0.77 6.51 1.99
N LEU A 70 -1.82 5.90 2.54
CA LEU A 70 -2.97 6.60 3.11
C LEU A 70 -2.75 7.08 4.55
N MET A 71 -1.65 6.66 5.19
CA MET A 71 -1.20 7.15 6.48
C MET A 71 -0.54 8.53 6.30
N SER A 72 -1.28 9.48 5.73
CA SER A 72 -0.92 10.90 5.81
C SER A 72 -1.11 11.37 7.24
N ASP A 73 -0.18 12.19 7.73
CA ASP A 73 -0.33 12.86 9.03
C ASP A 73 -1.64 13.64 9.04
N LYS A 74 -2.59 13.13 9.83
CA LYS A 74 -3.64 13.97 10.38
C LYS A 74 -2.96 14.78 11.47
N ASP A 75 -3.02 16.10 11.33
CA ASP A 75 -2.75 17.08 12.39
C ASP A 75 -1.31 17.58 12.54
N GLU A 76 -0.83 18.33 11.54
CA GLU A 76 -0.36 19.69 11.86
C GLU A 76 -0.51 20.61 10.65
N PRO A 77 -1.27 21.73 10.74
CA PRO A 77 -1.21 22.74 9.70
C PRO A 77 0.26 23.18 9.56
N PRO A 78 0.75 23.50 8.35
CA PRO A 78 2.12 23.96 8.18
C PRO A 78 2.36 25.14 9.14
N ARG A 79 3.04 24.89 10.26
CA ARG A 79 3.56 25.96 11.10
C ARG A 79 4.68 26.55 10.28
N GLY A 80 4.32 27.50 9.42
CA GLY A 80 5.27 28.37 8.76
C GLY A 80 6.21 28.84 9.86
N ARG A 81 7.49 28.45 9.76
CA ARG A 81 8.51 28.86 10.72
C ARG A 81 8.45 30.38 10.71
N ARG A 82 7.85 30.98 11.74
CA ARG A 82 7.87 32.43 11.94
C ARG A 82 9.32 32.77 12.24
N ILE A 83 10.11 32.94 11.18
CA ILE A 83 11.42 33.57 11.28
C ILE A 83 11.09 34.97 11.78
N ARG A 84 11.36 35.20 13.06
CA ARG A 84 11.38 36.56 13.60
C ARG A 84 12.52 37.23 12.83
N LEU A 85 12.17 38.00 11.79
CA LEU A 85 13.12 38.85 11.10
C LEU A 85 13.60 39.89 12.11
N THR A 86 14.61 39.53 12.88
CA THR A 86 15.33 40.45 13.77
C THR A 86 15.95 41.49 12.85
N ARG A 87 15.25 42.62 12.70
CA ARG A 87 15.61 43.79 11.89
C ARG A 87 16.50 43.45 10.68
N LEU A 88 15.87 43.26 9.53
CA LEU A 88 16.59 43.40 8.26
C LEU A 88 17.16 44.82 8.20
N VAL A 89 18.44 44.98 8.51
CA VAL A 89 19.16 46.24 8.32
C VAL A 89 19.55 46.29 6.85
N PRO A 90 19.08 47.27 6.06
CA PRO A 90 19.48 47.37 4.67
C PRO A 90 21.00 47.54 4.60
N ARG A 91 21.67 46.56 4.00
CA ARG A 91 23.07 46.64 3.60
C ARG A 91 23.08 47.02 2.13
N LEU A 92 23.69 48.15 1.80
CA LEU A 92 23.96 48.49 0.40
C LEU A 92 24.94 47.44 -0.15
N ALA A 93 24.44 46.58 -1.04
CA ALA A 93 25.27 45.65 -1.79
C ALA A 93 26.08 46.47 -2.80
N ARG A 94 27.40 46.50 -2.63
CA ARG A 94 28.30 47.13 -3.62
C ARG A 94 28.37 46.21 -4.83
N VAL A 95 27.48 46.44 -5.80
CA VAL A 95 27.55 45.77 -7.11
C VAL A 95 28.72 46.38 -7.86
N HIS A 96 29.77 45.60 -8.10
CA HIS A 96 30.76 45.94 -9.12
C HIS A 96 30.13 45.64 -10.47
N ALA A 97 29.63 46.66 -11.14
CA ALA A 97 29.29 46.57 -12.55
C ALA A 97 30.61 46.42 -13.32
N GLY A 98 30.99 45.16 -13.59
CA GLY A 98 32.05 44.84 -14.54
C GLY A 98 31.58 45.18 -15.95
N ARG A 99 32.42 45.92 -16.67
CA ARG A 99 32.21 46.34 -18.06
C ARG A 99 32.70 45.26 -19.02
#